data_AF-A0A1T4WU06-F1
#
_entry.id   AF-A0A1T4WU06-F1
#
_cell.length_a   1.000
_cell.length_b   1.000
_cell.length_c   1.000
_cell.angle_alpha   90.00
_cell.angle_beta   90.00
_cell.angle_gamma   90.00
#
_symmetry.space_group_name_H-M   'P 1'
#
loop_
_entity.id
_entity.type
_entity.pdbx_description
1 polymer ?
#
loop_
_entity_poly.entity_id
_entity_poly.type
_entity_poly.pdbx_seq_one_letter_code
_entity_poly.pdbx_strand_id
1 'polypeptide(L)' 'MARYTQLPETVSLEDQIKTLADEELLDFWEETQQLGQAAEAEEDTDAHTLGPEFERIILLELQMRSCRRVGSI' A
#
# COMPACT_ATOMS: atom_id res chain seq x y z
N MET A 1 19.64 -9.43 -4.38
CA MET A 1 19.22 -9.62 -2.97
C MET A 1 18.72 -8.26 -2.50
N ALA A 2 17.40 -8.05 -2.58
CA ALA A 2 16.77 -6.77 -2.27
C ALA A 2 17.17 -6.34 -0.86
N ARG A 3 17.82 -5.18 -0.74
CA ARG A 3 18.02 -4.52 0.54
C ARG A 3 16.64 -4.01 0.95
N TYR A 4 16.01 -4.65 1.93
CA TYR A 4 15.00 -4.00 2.73
C TYR A 4 15.66 -2.73 3.28
N THR A 5 15.36 -1.59 2.67
CA THR A 5 15.83 -0.30 3.13
C THR A 5 15.31 -0.15 4.54
N GLN A 6 16.22 -0.15 5.50
CA GLN A 6 15.97 0.34 6.86
C GLN A 6 15.55 1.81 6.73
N LEU A 7 14.27 2.03 6.48
CA LEU A 7 13.65 3.33 6.65
C LEU A 7 13.74 3.63 8.16
N PRO A 8 14.17 4.85 8.54
CA PRO A 8 14.26 5.21 9.93
C PRO A 8 12.91 4.96 10.61
N GLU A 9 12.91 4.41 11.82
CA GLU A 9 11.74 4.04 12.66
C GLU A 9 10.78 5.21 12.97
N THR A 10 10.93 6.36 12.30
CA THR A 10 10.23 7.62 12.54
C THR A 10 9.25 8.02 11.44
N VAL A 11 9.19 7.30 10.31
CA VAL A 11 8.32 7.68 9.19
C VAL A 11 7.10 6.77 9.16
N SER A 12 5.91 7.36 9.38
CA SER A 12 4.63 6.65 9.30
C SER A 12 4.45 6.01 7.93
N LEU A 13 3.77 4.88 7.88
CA LEU A 13 3.40 4.23 6.62
C LEU A 13 2.69 5.21 5.67
N GLU A 14 1.82 6.06 6.20
CA GLU A 14 1.14 7.10 5.42
C GLU A 14 2.12 8.03 4.71
N ASP A 15 3.22 8.39 5.39
CA ASP A 15 4.24 9.27 4.84
C ASP A 15 5.08 8.55 3.79
N GLN A 16 5.35 7.25 3.97
CA GLN A 16 6.01 6.42 2.96
C GLN A 16 5.15 6.32 1.69
N ILE A 17 3.85 6.04 1.84
CA ILE A 17 2.90 5.94 0.72
C ILE A 17 2.80 7.27 -0.06
N LYS A 18 2.84 8.41 0.63
CA LYS A 18 2.85 9.73 -0.02
C LYS A 18 4.13 10.01 -0.82
N THR A 19 5.24 9.32 -0.55
CA THR A 19 6.48 9.49 -1.32
C THR A 19 6.50 8.73 -2.64
N LEU A 20 5.63 7.72 -2.82
CA LEU A 20 5.54 6.92 -4.04
C LEU A 20 4.94 7.73 -5.20
N ALA A 21 5.48 7.56 -6.41
CA ALA A 21 4.85 8.05 -7.63
C ALA A 21 3.52 7.34 -7.89
N ASP A 22 2.69 7.88 -8.80
CA ASP A 22 1.37 7.31 -9.11
C ASP A 22 1.45 5.88 -9.65
N GLU A 23 2.42 5.61 -10.53
CA GLU A 23 2.67 4.27 -11.10
C GLU A 23 3.19 3.31 -10.03
N GLU A 24 4.18 3.75 -9.24
CA GLU A 24 4.77 2.94 -8.15
C GLU A 24 3.73 2.56 -7.08
N LEU A 25 2.79 3.47 -6.77
CA LEU A 25 1.72 3.21 -5.81
C LEU A 25 0.72 2.16 -6.34
N LEU A 26 0.44 2.18 -7.64
CA LEU A 26 -0.46 1.21 -8.27
C LEU A 26 0.18 -0.18 -8.33
N ASP A 27 1.45 -0.26 -8.71
CA ASP A 27 2.21 -1.52 -8.72
C ASP A 27 2.27 -2.12 -7.31
N PHE A 28 2.58 -1.29 -6.30
CA PHE A 28 2.60 -1.71 -4.90
C PHE A 28 1.24 -2.23 -4.40
N TRP A 29 0.15 -1.55 -4.78
CA TRP A 29 -1.20 -2.00 -4.45
C TRP A 29 -1.50 -3.37 -5.08
N GLU A 30 -1.17 -3.55 -6.36
CA GLU A 30 -1.40 -4.81 -7.07
C GLU A 30 -0.64 -5.98 -6.43
N GLU A 31 0.64 -5.80 -6.12
CA GLU A 31 1.46 -6.80 -5.42
C GLU A 31 0.86 -7.19 -4.06
N THR A 32 0.37 -6.20 -3.30
CA THR A 32 -0.25 -6.43 -1.99
C THR A 32 -1.51 -7.28 -2.12
N GLN A 33 -2.33 -7.04 -3.15
CA GLN A 33 -3.53 -7.84 -3.42
C GLN A 33 -3.19 -9.28 -3.82
N GLN A 34 -2.14 -9.49 -4.62
CA GLN A 34 -1.66 -10.83 -4.98
C GLN A 34 -1.14 -11.60 -3.76
N LEU A 35 -0.42 -10.92 -2.87
CA LEU A 35 0.06 -11.49 -1.62
C LEU A 35 -1.09 -11.86 -0.67
N GLY A 36 -2.12 -11.01 -0.58
CA GLY A 36 -3.33 -11.28 0.20
C GLY A 36 -4.07 -12.53 -0.28
N GLN A 37 -4.23 -12.70 -1.59
CA GLN A 37 -4.84 -13.89 -2.18
C GLN A 37 -4.02 -15.17 -1.90
N ALA A 38 -2.69 -15.08 -1.93
CA ALA A 38 -1.82 -16.19 -1.58
C ALA A 38 -1.93 -16.56 -0.09
N ALA A 39 -2.00 -15.57 0.80
CA ALA A 39 -2.16 -15.79 2.24
C ALA A 39 -3.54 -16.38 2.60
N GLU A 40 -4.61 -15.94 1.93
CA GLU A 40 -5.95 -16.53 2.04
C GLU A 40 -5.97 -18.00 1.62
N ALA A 41 -5.20 -18.37 0.59
CA ALA A 41 -5.08 -19.75 0.12
C ALA A 41 -4.33 -20.66 1.11
N GLU A 42 -3.48 -20.09 1.97
CA GLU A 42 -2.68 -20.82 2.96
C GLU A 42 -3.28 -20.81 4.39
N GLU A 43 -4.51 -20.31 4.58
CA GLU A 43 -5.17 -20.13 5.89
C GLU A 43 -4.29 -19.34 6.91
N ASP A 44 -3.49 -18.39 6.43
CA ASP A 44 -2.54 -17.67 7.28
C ASP A 44 -3.24 -16.55 8.07
N THR A 45 -3.74 -16.89 9.26
CA THR A 45 -4.51 -16.00 10.14
C THR A 45 -3.78 -14.72 10.58
N ASP A 46 -2.45 -14.69 10.55
CA ASP A 46 -1.68 -13.53 11.00
C ASP A 46 -1.70 -12.39 9.96
N ALA A 47 -1.76 -12.70 8.66
CA ALA A 47 -1.87 -11.71 7.59
C ALA A 47 -3.18 -10.88 7.68
N HIS A 48 -4.25 -11.48 8.21
CA HIS A 48 -5.55 -10.83 8.37
C HIS A 48 -5.59 -9.74 9.45
N THR A 49 -4.63 -9.71 10.38
CA THR A 49 -4.63 -8.72 11.48
C THR A 49 -3.97 -7.39 11.11
N LEU A 50 -2.96 -7.40 10.23
CA LEU A 50 -2.29 -6.19 9.72
C LEU A 50 -2.82 -5.69 8.37
N GLY A 51 -3.48 -6.56 7.59
CA GLY A 51 -4.04 -6.24 6.28
C GLY A 51 -4.99 -5.03 6.20
N PRO A 52 -6.01 -4.90 7.08
CA PRO A 52 -7.08 -3.93 6.86
C PRO A 52 -6.66 -2.46 7.07
N GLU A 53 -5.70 -2.18 7.95
CA GLU A 53 -5.21 -0.81 8.14
C GLU A 53 -4.30 -0.36 7.00
N PHE A 54 -3.43 -1.26 6.53
CA PHE A 54 -2.55 -1.02 5.38
C PHE A 54 -3.35 -0.74 4.11
N GLU A 55 -4.30 -1.63 3.80
CA GLU A 55 -5.20 -1.51 2.66
C GLU A 55 -5.98 -0.19 2.70
N ARG A 56 -6.52 0.15 3.87
CA ARG A 56 -7.26 1.39 4.06
C ARG A 56 -6.41 2.62 3.72
N ILE A 57 -5.15 2.67 4.14
CA ILE A 57 -4.26 3.80 3.87
C ILE A 57 -3.97 3.92 2.37
N ILE A 58 -3.69 2.80 1.69
CA ILE A 58 -3.42 2.79 0.25
C ILE A 58 -4.65 3.26 -0.54
N LEU A 59 -5.84 2.74 -0.21
CA LEU A 59 -7.10 3.12 -0.87
C LEU A 59 -7.44 4.61 -0.67
N LEU A 60 -7.20 5.15 0.54
CA LEU A 60 -7.40 6.58 0.82
C LEU A 60 -6.50 7.46 -0.04
N GLU A 61 -5.22 7.11 -0.18
CA GLU A 61 -4.29 7.88 -1.02
C GLU A 61 -4.65 7.77 -2.51
N LEU A 62 -5.00 6.58 -3.00
CA LEU A 62 -5.45 6.36 -4.38
C LEU A 62 -6.68 7.19 -4.71
N GLN A 63 -7.64 7.26 -3.79
CA GLN A 63 -8.83 8.09 -3.93
C GLN A 63 -8.46 9.58 -3.97
N MET A 64 -7.59 10.04 -3.05
CA MET A 64 -7.14 11.43 -3.01
C MET A 64 -6.45 11.86 -4.32
N ARG A 65 -5.58 11.02 -4.88
CA ARG A 65 -4.89 11.29 -6.15
C ARG A 65 -5.86 11.29 -7.33
N SER A 66 -6.83 10.38 -7.33
CA SER A 66 -7.87 10.34 -8.35
C SER A 66 -8.76 11.58 -8.33
N CYS A 67 -9.16 12.06 -7.14
CA CYS A 67 -9.91 13.32 -7.01
C CYS A 67 -9.10 14.55 -7.48
N ARG A 68 -7.79 14.61 -7.18
CA ARG A 68 -6.92 15.69 -7.67
C ARG A 68 -6.80 15.70 -9.19
N ARG A 69 -6.73 14.54 -9.83
CA ARG A 69 -6.71 14.42 -11.30
C ARG A 69 -8.04 14.87 -11.92
N VAL A 70 -9.18 14.53 -11.32
CA VAL A 70 -10.51 14.91 -11.82
C VAL A 70 -10.82 16.40 -11.61
N GLY A 71 -10.28 17.03 -10.57
CA GLY A 71 -10.46 18.47 -10.28
C GLY A 71 -9.63 19.42 -11.15
N SER A 72 -8.84 18.92 -12.10
CA SER A 72 -8.02 19.73 -13.03
C SER A 72 -8.70 19.90 -14.40
N ILE A 73 -10.01 20.21 -14.41
CA ILE A 73 -10.79 20.57 -15.60
C ILE A 73 -11.02 22.08 -15.69
#